data_AF-A0AAW1CXL2-F1
#
_entry.id   AF-A0AAW1CXL2-F1
#
_cell.length_a   1.000
_cell.length_b   1.000
_cell.length_c   1.000
_cell.angle_alpha   90.00
_cell.angle_beta   90.00
_cell.angle_gamma   90.00
#
_symmetry.space_group_name_H-M   'P 1'
#
loop_
_entity.id
_entity.type
_entity.pdbx_description
1 polymer ?
#
loop_
_entity_poly.entity_id
_entity_poly.type
_entity_poly.pdbx_seq_one_letter_code
_entity_poly.pdbx_strand_id
1 'polypeptide(L)'
;MARVAARLLPLVVRQIAPFRAFHVCSVRRSAEIASLLEERILGAGLKGMALNLETDNVGVVVFGNDKLIGEGDIVKRTGAIVDVPVGEELLGRVIDPLGNPIDGKGPLGSKTRITALAIDTIINQKRFNESADEKKKLYCIYVAIGQKRSTVAQIVKRLTDTDALKYSIVVSASASEAAPLQYLAPYSGCAMGEYFRDNGKHALIIYDDLSKQAVAYRQAGDVSAYIPTNVISITDGQIFLETELFYRGIRPAINVGLSVSRVGSAAQTKAMKQVAGSMKLELAQYREVAAFAQFGSDLDAATQQLLSRGLRLTELLKQGQYVPMSIEEQVTVIFCGVRGHLDKIEPNKITIFEKQFLEHVRSSHKDLLEKIAKDSALSPEIEAKLAEIVTSFVAGFKP
;
A
#
# COMPACT_ATOMS: atom_id res chain seq x y z
N MET A 1 4.12 14.64 -5.76
CA MET A 1 4.93 13.51 -5.20
C MET A 1 4.11 12.25 -4.85
N ALA A 2 2.78 12.20 -4.91
CA ALA A 2 2.03 11.00 -4.48
C ALA A 2 2.13 9.80 -5.42
N ARG A 3 1.98 9.97 -6.75
CA ARG A 3 2.36 8.92 -7.72
C ARG A 3 3.85 8.59 -7.64
N VAL A 4 4.69 9.59 -7.38
CA VAL A 4 6.15 9.44 -7.25
C VAL A 4 6.51 8.50 -6.09
N ALA A 5 5.96 8.65 -4.89
CA ALA A 5 6.30 7.76 -3.77
C ALA A 5 5.85 6.31 -4.00
N ALA A 6 4.68 6.11 -4.63
CA ALA A 6 4.20 4.78 -5.02
C ALA A 6 5.00 4.14 -6.18
N ARG A 7 5.68 4.95 -7.00
CA ARG A 7 6.42 4.52 -8.20
C ARG A 7 7.96 4.59 -8.03
N LEU A 8 8.45 5.18 -6.93
CA LEU A 8 9.87 5.25 -6.50
C LEU A 8 10.29 4.15 -5.53
N LEU A 9 9.36 3.31 -5.07
CA LEU A 9 9.69 2.18 -4.21
C LEU A 9 10.77 1.21 -4.80
N PRO A 10 11.03 1.13 -6.14
CA PRO A 10 12.20 0.45 -6.70
C PRO A 10 13.54 1.21 -6.61
N LEU A 11 13.53 2.51 -6.31
CA LEU A 11 14.69 3.42 -6.40
C LEU A 11 15.27 3.85 -5.05
N VAL A 12 14.50 3.77 -3.96
CA VAL A 12 14.98 4.03 -2.59
C VAL A 12 15.91 2.91 -2.07
N VAL A 13 15.87 1.73 -2.70
CA VAL A 13 16.58 0.51 -2.28
C VAL A 13 18.12 0.59 -2.41
N ARG A 14 18.68 1.63 -3.03
CA ARG A 14 20.08 1.60 -3.49
C ARG A 14 21.18 1.82 -2.43
N GLN A 15 20.86 2.20 -1.19
CA GLN A 15 21.88 2.45 -0.15
C GLN A 15 21.31 2.31 1.27
N ILE A 16 21.62 1.21 1.96
CA ILE A 16 21.58 1.14 3.44
C ILE A 16 22.83 0.40 3.93
N ALA A 17 23.70 1.15 4.62
CA ALA A 17 24.89 0.67 5.32
C ALA A 17 24.59 0.44 6.82
N PRO A 18 25.41 -0.33 7.55
CA PRO A 18 24.95 -1.06 8.73
C PRO A 18 25.13 -0.32 10.06
N PHE A 19 24.25 -0.59 11.04
CA PHE A 19 24.52 -0.32 12.46
C PHE A 19 24.05 -1.46 13.38
N ARG A 20 24.82 -1.67 14.46
CA ARG A 20 24.77 -2.86 15.34
C ARG A 20 23.71 -2.74 16.45
N ALA A 21 23.17 -3.89 16.87
CA ALA A 21 22.30 -4.02 18.04
C ALA A 21 23.10 -4.32 19.33
N PHE A 22 22.53 -4.00 20.50
CA PHE A 22 23.05 -4.29 21.84
C PHE A 22 21.96 -4.91 22.76
N HIS A 23 22.36 -5.34 23.96
CA HIS A 23 21.63 -6.19 24.92
C HIS A 23 21.47 -5.45 26.29
N VAL A 24 20.79 -5.88 27.37
CA VAL A 24 20.41 -7.21 27.92
C VAL A 24 19.12 -7.08 28.78
N CYS A 25 18.52 -8.22 29.16
CA CYS A 25 17.93 -8.52 30.50
C CYS A 25 16.39 -8.59 30.76
N SER A 26 16.04 -9.72 31.39
CA SER A 26 14.79 -10.18 32.05
C SER A 26 14.15 -9.17 33.04
N VAL A 27 12.82 -9.10 33.29
CA VAL A 27 12.01 -10.06 34.10
C VAL A 27 10.48 -9.79 33.97
N ARG A 28 9.70 -10.88 33.79
CA ARG A 28 8.27 -11.19 34.11
C ARG A 28 7.11 -10.14 34.08
N ARG A 29 6.05 -10.61 33.39
CA ARG A 29 4.59 -10.48 33.63
C ARG A 29 3.86 -9.16 33.31
N SER A 30 3.14 -9.18 32.18
CA SER A 30 1.76 -8.64 32.05
C SER A 30 1.09 -9.22 30.80
N ALA A 31 0.12 -10.13 30.97
CA ALA A 31 -0.51 -10.87 29.86
C ALA A 31 -2.05 -10.92 29.90
N GLU A 32 -2.68 -10.34 30.91
CA GLU A 32 -4.08 -10.65 31.28
C GLU A 32 -5.14 -9.78 30.58
N ILE A 33 -4.77 -8.59 30.09
CA ILE A 33 -5.71 -7.66 29.44
C ILE A 33 -6.12 -8.12 28.03
N ALA A 34 -5.24 -8.79 27.29
CA ALA A 34 -5.48 -9.19 25.90
C ALA A 34 -6.42 -10.42 25.74
N SER A 35 -6.76 -11.09 26.84
CA SER A 35 -7.63 -12.28 26.86
C SER A 35 -9.12 -11.98 27.06
N LEU A 36 -9.47 -10.77 27.49
CA LEU A 36 -10.84 -10.27 27.43
C LEU A 36 -11.19 -9.93 25.96
N LEU A 37 -12.40 -10.25 25.54
CA LEU A 37 -12.90 -10.13 24.16
C LEU A 37 -12.24 -11.09 23.13
N GLU A 38 -11.46 -12.09 23.58
CA GLU A 38 -10.93 -13.12 22.69
C GLU A 38 -12.06 -14.05 22.19
N GLU A 39 -12.10 -14.27 20.88
CA GLU A 39 -12.97 -15.25 20.23
C GLU A 39 -12.49 -16.69 20.54
N ARG A 40 -13.42 -17.58 20.86
CA ARG A 40 -13.19 -18.99 21.19
C ARG A 40 -14.04 -19.87 20.28
N ILE A 41 -13.52 -21.04 19.92
CA ILE A 41 -14.29 -22.10 19.26
C ILE A 41 -14.70 -23.11 20.33
N LEU A 42 -16.00 -23.34 20.43
CA LEU A 42 -16.68 -24.20 21.39
C LEU A 42 -17.00 -25.57 20.76
N GLY A 43 -17.72 -26.41 21.50
CA GLY A 43 -18.34 -27.63 20.98
C GLY A 43 -19.11 -27.42 19.68
N ALA A 44 -19.17 -28.46 18.85
CA ALA A 44 -19.78 -28.44 17.51
C ALA A 44 -19.27 -27.35 16.53
N GLY A 45 -18.16 -26.65 16.84
CA GLY A 45 -17.60 -25.59 16.00
C GLY A 45 -18.27 -24.21 16.18
N LEU A 46 -19.12 -24.06 17.20
CA LEU A 46 -19.70 -22.77 17.58
C LEU A 46 -18.62 -21.78 17.99
N LYS A 47 -18.92 -20.47 17.87
CA LYS A 47 -18.04 -19.39 18.32
C LYS A 47 -18.54 -18.81 19.63
N GLY A 48 -17.68 -18.11 20.36
CA GLY A 48 -18.05 -17.35 21.54
C GLY A 48 -16.96 -16.36 21.94
N MET A 49 -17.25 -15.47 22.88
CA MET A 49 -16.34 -14.41 23.33
C MET A 49 -16.08 -14.51 24.84
N ALA A 50 -14.81 -14.50 25.23
CA ALA A 50 -14.42 -14.45 26.64
C ALA A 50 -14.76 -13.08 27.25
N LEU A 51 -15.66 -13.06 28.23
CA LEU A 51 -16.09 -11.85 28.96
C LEU A 51 -15.56 -11.77 30.39
N ASN A 52 -15.35 -12.90 31.06
CA ASN A 52 -14.78 -12.91 32.41
C ASN A 52 -13.61 -13.90 32.50
N LEU A 53 -12.61 -13.54 33.29
CA LEU A 53 -11.39 -14.32 33.50
C LEU A 53 -11.20 -14.46 35.01
N GLU A 54 -11.64 -15.58 35.56
CA GLU A 54 -11.43 -15.92 36.96
C GLU A 54 -10.17 -16.81 37.08
N THR A 55 -9.69 -17.04 38.30
CA THR A 55 -8.48 -17.83 38.53
C THR A 55 -8.60 -19.26 37.98
N ASP A 56 -9.81 -19.83 38.09
CA ASP A 56 -10.07 -21.25 37.82
C ASP A 56 -11.04 -21.48 36.64
N ASN A 57 -11.66 -20.42 36.10
CA ASN A 57 -12.62 -20.52 34.99
C ASN A 57 -12.59 -19.30 34.04
N VAL A 58 -13.23 -19.45 32.87
CA VAL A 58 -13.39 -18.37 31.89
C VAL A 58 -14.85 -18.29 31.47
N GLY A 59 -15.51 -17.17 31.76
CA GLY A 59 -16.86 -16.91 31.29
C GLY A 59 -16.86 -16.58 29.79
N VAL A 60 -17.47 -17.45 28.98
CA VAL A 60 -17.59 -17.28 27.51
C VAL A 60 -19.06 -17.09 27.13
N VAL A 61 -19.39 -15.99 26.45
CA VAL A 61 -20.70 -15.81 25.83
C VAL A 61 -20.73 -16.50 24.46
N VAL A 62 -21.70 -17.38 24.26
CA VAL A 62 -21.86 -18.19 23.05
C VAL A 62 -22.48 -17.38 21.91
N PHE A 63 -21.93 -17.49 20.72
CA PHE A 63 -22.47 -16.96 19.47
C PHE A 63 -23.17 -18.08 18.69
N GLY A 64 -24.39 -18.41 19.08
CA GLY A 64 -25.21 -19.43 18.42
C GLY A 64 -26.13 -20.18 19.38
N ASN A 65 -26.53 -21.39 19.00
CA ASN A 65 -27.40 -22.27 19.78
C ASN A 65 -26.59 -23.05 20.83
N ASP A 66 -26.70 -22.62 22.08
CA ASP A 66 -26.05 -23.22 23.27
C ASP A 66 -26.38 -24.71 23.48
N LYS A 67 -27.55 -25.17 23.03
CA LYS A 67 -27.99 -26.58 23.12
C LYS A 67 -27.10 -27.60 22.38
N LEU A 68 -26.12 -27.13 21.60
CA LEU A 68 -25.15 -27.97 20.90
C LEU A 68 -23.82 -28.13 21.69
N ILE A 69 -23.73 -27.57 22.89
CA ILE A 69 -22.54 -27.60 23.75
C ILE A 69 -22.80 -28.55 24.92
N GLY A 70 -21.91 -29.52 25.12
CA GLY A 70 -21.90 -30.44 26.25
C GLY A 70 -20.88 -30.07 27.31
N GLU A 71 -21.10 -30.54 28.54
CA GLU A 71 -20.08 -30.51 29.58
C GLU A 71 -18.88 -31.37 29.16
N GLY A 72 -17.66 -30.83 29.32
CA GLY A 72 -16.42 -31.48 28.87
C GLY A 72 -16.01 -31.19 27.42
N ASP A 73 -16.77 -30.40 26.65
CA ASP A 73 -16.39 -30.00 25.29
C ASP A 73 -15.07 -29.21 25.24
N ILE A 74 -14.21 -29.56 24.29
CA ILE A 74 -12.87 -28.95 24.15
C ILE A 74 -12.97 -27.56 23.51
N VAL A 75 -12.96 -26.52 24.36
CA VAL A 75 -12.89 -25.12 23.93
C VAL A 75 -11.49 -24.75 23.44
N LYS A 76 -11.38 -24.24 22.22
CA LYS A 76 -10.12 -23.81 21.59
C LYS A 76 -10.01 -22.29 21.52
N ARG A 77 -8.81 -21.78 21.80
CA ARG A 77 -8.43 -20.38 21.59
C ARG A 77 -8.30 -20.10 20.09
N THR A 78 -8.85 -18.99 19.61
CA THR A 78 -8.62 -18.55 18.22
C THR A 78 -7.40 -17.64 18.08
N GLY A 79 -6.96 -16.99 19.19
CA GLY A 79 -5.96 -15.94 19.13
C GLY A 79 -6.42 -14.67 18.40
N ALA A 80 -7.72 -14.53 18.13
CA ALA A 80 -8.32 -13.35 17.54
C ALA A 80 -9.28 -12.68 18.54
N ILE A 81 -9.26 -11.35 18.58
CA ILE A 81 -10.32 -10.56 19.22
C ILE A 81 -11.49 -10.48 18.24
N VAL A 82 -12.73 -10.40 18.76
CA VAL A 82 -13.93 -10.20 17.94
C VAL A 82 -13.78 -8.93 17.07
N ASP A 83 -13.77 -9.11 15.74
CA ASP A 83 -13.53 -8.07 14.71
C ASP A 83 -14.72 -8.08 13.74
N VAL A 84 -15.52 -7.01 13.76
CA VAL A 84 -16.63 -6.81 12.81
C VAL A 84 -16.10 -6.07 11.58
N PRO A 85 -16.26 -6.58 10.35
CA PRO A 85 -15.94 -5.83 9.13
C PRO A 85 -16.72 -4.52 9.06
N VAL A 86 -16.03 -3.42 8.75
CA VAL A 86 -16.59 -2.08 8.54
C VAL A 86 -16.06 -1.50 7.22
N GLY A 87 -16.96 -0.93 6.42
CA GLY A 87 -16.64 -0.35 5.12
C GLY A 87 -17.88 -0.10 4.24
N GLU A 88 -17.69 0.55 3.10
CA GLU A 88 -18.78 0.85 2.14
C GLU A 88 -19.38 -0.41 1.52
N GLU A 89 -18.67 -1.53 1.53
CA GLU A 89 -19.17 -2.84 1.11
C GLU A 89 -20.36 -3.35 1.94
N LEU A 90 -20.66 -2.73 3.08
CA LEU A 90 -21.85 -2.97 3.90
C LEU A 90 -23.10 -2.23 3.39
N LEU A 91 -22.95 -1.20 2.55
CA LEU A 91 -24.08 -0.39 2.09
C LEU A 91 -25.03 -1.23 1.22
N GLY A 92 -26.31 -1.26 1.60
CA GLY A 92 -27.31 -2.12 0.94
C GLY A 92 -27.16 -3.62 1.24
N ARG A 93 -26.34 -4.01 2.23
CA ARG A 93 -26.24 -5.37 2.76
C ARG A 93 -27.09 -5.54 4.01
N VAL A 94 -27.51 -6.78 4.28
CA VAL A 94 -27.98 -7.18 5.62
C VAL A 94 -26.92 -8.09 6.23
N ILE A 95 -26.40 -7.72 7.38
CA ILE A 95 -25.35 -8.44 8.12
C ILE A 95 -25.83 -8.81 9.53
N ASP A 96 -25.25 -9.86 10.10
CA ASP A 96 -25.36 -10.14 11.54
C ASP A 96 -24.40 -9.23 12.36
N PRO A 97 -24.49 -9.21 13.71
CA PRO A 97 -23.59 -8.43 14.57
C PRO A 97 -22.11 -8.86 14.54
N LEU A 98 -21.76 -9.99 13.91
CA LEU A 98 -20.39 -10.43 13.65
C LEU A 98 -19.90 -10.01 12.25
N GLY A 99 -20.78 -9.36 11.46
CA GLY A 99 -20.53 -8.88 10.11
C GLY A 99 -20.56 -9.96 9.02
N ASN A 100 -21.19 -11.11 9.28
CA ASN A 100 -21.48 -12.07 8.22
C ASN A 100 -22.71 -11.60 7.43
N PRO A 101 -22.69 -11.63 6.08
CA PRO A 101 -23.86 -11.29 5.27
C PRO A 101 -24.94 -12.37 5.36
N ILE A 102 -26.15 -11.95 5.74
CA ILE A 102 -27.36 -12.79 5.86
C ILE A 102 -28.40 -12.50 4.77
N ASP A 103 -28.06 -11.65 3.80
CA ASP A 103 -28.93 -11.24 2.68
C ASP A 103 -28.85 -12.14 1.43
N GLY A 104 -28.05 -13.21 1.47
CA GLY A 104 -27.85 -14.12 0.33
C GLY A 104 -27.07 -13.54 -0.85
N LYS A 105 -26.59 -12.29 -0.80
CA LYS A 105 -25.87 -11.61 -1.91
C LYS A 105 -24.38 -11.99 -2.02
N GLY A 106 -24.00 -13.15 -1.49
CA GLY A 106 -22.60 -13.62 -1.45
C GLY A 106 -21.73 -12.92 -0.38
N PRO A 107 -20.42 -13.24 -0.31
CA PRO A 107 -19.53 -12.65 0.69
C PRO A 107 -19.34 -11.13 0.51
N LEU A 108 -18.92 -10.45 1.57
CA LEU A 108 -18.49 -9.04 1.50
C LEU A 108 -17.21 -8.91 0.66
N GLY A 109 -17.07 -7.80 -0.06
CA GLY A 109 -15.88 -7.51 -0.86
C GLY A 109 -14.61 -7.48 0.00
N SER A 110 -13.47 -7.91 -0.54
CA SER A 110 -12.25 -8.06 0.26
C SER A 110 -11.77 -6.70 0.81
N LYS A 111 -11.65 -6.59 2.16
CA LYS A 111 -11.04 -5.45 2.88
C LYS A 111 -9.79 -4.97 2.10
N THR A 112 -9.86 -3.79 1.47
CA THR A 112 -8.69 -3.20 0.81
C THR A 112 -7.66 -2.83 1.88
N ARG A 113 -6.45 -3.38 1.80
CA ARG A 113 -5.38 -3.11 2.76
C ARG A 113 -4.27 -2.30 2.14
N ILE A 114 -3.63 -1.50 2.99
CA ILE A 114 -2.39 -0.74 2.76
C ILE A 114 -1.32 -1.58 2.04
N THR A 115 -1.26 -2.87 2.35
CA THR A 115 -0.42 -3.91 1.71
C THR A 115 -0.46 -3.94 0.18
N ALA A 116 -1.54 -3.48 -0.48
CA ALA A 116 -1.61 -3.48 -1.95
C ALA A 116 -0.45 -2.71 -2.61
N LEU A 117 -0.03 -1.58 -2.04
CA LEU A 117 1.08 -0.78 -2.58
C LEU A 117 2.43 -1.53 -2.55
N ALA A 118 2.64 -2.33 -1.51
CA ALA A 118 3.82 -3.18 -1.39
C ALA A 118 3.83 -4.27 -2.48
N ILE A 119 2.70 -4.95 -2.69
CA ILE A 119 2.60 -6.04 -3.67
C ILE A 119 2.71 -5.49 -5.11
N ASP A 120 2.10 -4.34 -5.40
CA ASP A 120 2.22 -3.67 -6.70
C ASP A 120 3.67 -3.30 -7.03
N THR A 121 4.44 -2.89 -6.02
CA THR A 121 5.89 -2.66 -6.19
C THR A 121 6.60 -3.94 -6.60
N ILE A 122 6.36 -5.05 -5.90
CA ILE A 122 7.00 -6.34 -6.19
C ILE A 122 6.64 -6.81 -7.60
N ILE A 123 5.36 -6.74 -8.00
CA ILE A 123 4.91 -7.12 -9.35
C ILE A 123 5.60 -6.26 -10.42
N ASN A 124 5.78 -4.97 -10.19
CA ASN A 124 6.44 -4.06 -11.13
C ASN A 124 7.93 -4.39 -11.41
N GLN A 125 8.55 -5.28 -10.63
CA GLN A 125 9.95 -5.69 -10.85
C GLN A 125 10.12 -6.78 -11.91
N LYS A 126 9.03 -7.44 -12.32
CA LYS A 126 9.05 -8.60 -13.23
C LYS A 126 9.91 -8.36 -14.47
N ARG A 127 9.71 -7.23 -15.16
CA ARG A 127 10.46 -6.84 -16.37
C ARG A 127 11.98 -6.73 -16.18
N PHE A 128 12.45 -6.43 -14.97
CA PHE A 128 13.88 -6.36 -14.65
C PHE A 128 14.43 -7.74 -14.27
N ASN A 129 13.62 -8.55 -13.57
CA ASN A 129 13.99 -9.90 -13.14
C ASN A 129 13.95 -10.95 -14.26
N GLU A 130 13.18 -10.70 -15.33
CA GLU A 130 13.20 -11.45 -16.59
C GLU A 130 14.43 -11.13 -17.46
N SER A 131 15.20 -10.07 -17.15
CA SER A 131 16.43 -9.75 -17.88
C SER A 131 17.55 -10.74 -17.56
N ALA A 132 18.41 -11.02 -18.54
CA ALA A 132 19.63 -11.81 -18.33
C ALA A 132 20.68 -11.07 -17.46
N ASP A 133 20.55 -9.75 -17.31
CA ASP A 133 21.49 -8.92 -16.55
C ASP A 133 21.18 -8.95 -15.03
N GLU A 134 21.92 -9.78 -14.29
CA GLU A 134 21.82 -9.89 -12.82
C GLU A 134 21.95 -8.54 -12.09
N LYS A 135 22.67 -7.55 -12.64
CA LYS A 135 22.85 -6.23 -12.00
C LYS A 135 21.59 -5.36 -12.09
N LYS A 136 20.64 -5.70 -12.96
CA LYS A 136 19.33 -5.02 -13.06
C LYS A 136 18.26 -5.68 -12.20
N LYS A 137 18.47 -6.92 -11.74
CA LYS A 137 17.49 -7.67 -10.95
C LYS A 137 17.29 -7.07 -9.57
N LEU A 138 16.04 -7.03 -9.13
CA LEU A 138 15.63 -6.59 -7.80
C LEU A 138 14.94 -7.75 -7.09
N TYR A 139 15.67 -8.38 -6.17
CA TYR A 139 15.18 -9.45 -5.31
C TYR A 139 14.30 -8.83 -4.22
N CYS A 140 13.11 -9.38 -3.99
CA CYS A 140 12.12 -8.81 -3.08
C CYS A 140 11.97 -9.68 -1.83
N ILE A 141 11.77 -9.06 -0.67
CA ILE A 141 11.59 -9.76 0.61
C ILE A 141 10.37 -9.13 1.30
N TYR A 142 9.33 -9.91 1.52
CA TYR A 142 8.11 -9.49 2.18
C TYR A 142 8.01 -10.17 3.55
N VAL A 143 8.09 -9.38 4.61
CA VAL A 143 8.10 -9.84 6.01
C VAL A 143 6.74 -9.59 6.64
N ALA A 144 5.92 -10.64 6.73
CA ALA A 144 4.64 -10.63 7.42
C ALA A 144 4.84 -10.86 8.93
N ILE A 145 4.46 -9.88 9.74
CA ILE A 145 4.64 -9.86 11.20
C ILE A 145 3.25 -9.73 11.85
N GLY A 146 2.89 -10.67 12.71
CA GLY A 146 1.58 -10.70 13.38
C GLY A 146 0.39 -10.66 12.40
N GLN A 147 0.55 -11.21 11.20
CA GLN A 147 -0.51 -11.25 10.19
C GLN A 147 -1.39 -12.49 10.33
N LYS A 148 -2.66 -12.39 9.93
CA LYS A 148 -3.55 -13.55 9.82
C LYS A 148 -3.01 -14.47 8.72
N ARG A 149 -2.85 -15.78 8.99
CA ARG A 149 -2.29 -16.78 8.06
C ARG A 149 -3.00 -16.79 6.69
N SER A 150 -4.31 -16.55 6.67
CA SER A 150 -5.12 -16.42 5.45
C SER A 150 -4.73 -15.19 4.60
N THR A 151 -4.37 -14.07 5.21
CA THR A 151 -3.84 -12.88 4.49
C THR A 151 -2.50 -13.19 3.86
N VAL A 152 -1.58 -13.85 4.58
CA VAL A 152 -0.28 -14.25 4.03
C VAL A 152 -0.46 -15.23 2.86
N ALA A 153 -1.35 -16.22 3.00
CA ALA A 153 -1.67 -17.16 1.92
C ALA A 153 -2.26 -16.47 0.67
N GLN A 154 -3.13 -15.47 0.86
CA GLN A 154 -3.63 -14.64 -0.26
C GLN A 154 -2.51 -13.89 -0.96
N ILE A 155 -1.56 -13.31 -0.22
CA ILE A 155 -0.41 -12.59 -0.79
C ILE A 155 0.52 -13.53 -1.55
N VAL A 156 0.89 -14.68 -0.97
CA VAL A 156 1.69 -15.71 -1.64
C VAL A 156 1.00 -16.17 -2.92
N LYS A 157 -0.32 -16.39 -2.89
CA LYS A 157 -1.10 -16.70 -4.10
C LYS A 157 -0.98 -15.59 -5.15
N ARG A 158 -1.20 -14.30 -4.80
CA ARG A 158 -1.06 -13.18 -5.76
C ARG A 158 0.34 -13.08 -6.36
N LEU A 159 1.39 -13.28 -5.56
CA LEU A 159 2.77 -13.31 -6.05
C LEU A 159 3.04 -14.52 -6.95
N THR A 160 2.35 -15.65 -6.74
CA THR A 160 2.42 -16.83 -7.60
C THR A 160 1.66 -16.59 -8.92
N ASP A 161 0.41 -16.14 -8.85
CA ASP A 161 -0.47 -15.83 -9.99
C ASP A 161 0.17 -14.81 -10.97
N THR A 162 1.02 -13.92 -10.47
CA THR A 162 1.74 -12.89 -11.25
C THR A 162 3.15 -13.29 -11.68
N ASP A 163 3.62 -14.47 -11.25
CA ASP A 163 5.00 -14.97 -11.41
C ASP A 163 6.08 -14.21 -10.62
N ALA A 164 5.66 -13.30 -9.74
CA ALA A 164 6.53 -12.47 -8.92
C ALA A 164 7.24 -13.25 -7.79
N LEU A 165 6.71 -14.42 -7.41
CA LEU A 165 7.30 -15.26 -6.36
C LEU A 165 8.69 -15.80 -6.75
N LYS A 166 9.00 -15.93 -8.06
CA LYS A 166 10.32 -16.38 -8.55
C LYS A 166 11.51 -15.54 -8.07
N TYR A 167 11.26 -14.26 -7.77
CA TYR A 167 12.27 -13.32 -7.26
C TYR A 167 11.90 -12.75 -5.89
N SER A 168 10.94 -13.36 -5.19
CA SER A 168 10.42 -12.87 -3.92
C SER A 168 10.50 -13.90 -2.80
N ILE A 169 11.03 -13.52 -1.64
CA ILE A 169 11.01 -14.31 -0.42
C ILE A 169 9.86 -13.79 0.46
N VAL A 170 9.07 -14.71 1.04
CA VAL A 170 8.05 -14.37 2.04
C VAL A 170 8.48 -14.92 3.40
N VAL A 171 8.87 -14.02 4.30
CA VAL A 171 9.11 -14.34 5.72
C VAL A 171 7.79 -14.16 6.45
N SER A 172 7.33 -15.17 7.18
CA SER A 172 6.05 -15.13 7.89
C SER A 172 6.21 -15.52 9.35
N ALA A 173 5.94 -14.57 10.24
CA ALA A 173 5.62 -14.83 11.64
C ALA A 173 4.17 -14.36 11.88
N SER A 174 3.24 -15.31 11.83
CA SER A 174 1.81 -15.08 11.96
C SER A 174 1.39 -14.67 13.37
N ALA A 175 0.19 -14.10 13.51
CA ALA A 175 -0.38 -13.71 14.81
C ALA A 175 -0.51 -14.89 15.81
N SER A 176 -0.60 -16.12 15.31
CA SER A 176 -0.67 -17.36 16.11
C SER A 176 0.69 -17.87 16.60
N GLU A 177 1.81 -17.29 16.15
CA GLU A 177 3.15 -17.69 16.55
C GLU A 177 3.67 -16.84 17.71
N ALA A 178 4.59 -17.41 18.51
CA ALA A 178 5.09 -16.76 19.72
C ALA A 178 5.76 -15.40 19.44
N ALA A 179 5.60 -14.45 20.37
CA ALA A 179 6.14 -13.09 20.25
C ALA A 179 7.64 -13.03 19.85
N PRO A 180 8.55 -13.90 20.33
CA PRO A 180 9.94 -13.91 19.87
C PRO A 180 10.10 -14.14 18.36
N LEU A 181 9.27 -14.96 17.72
CA LEU A 181 9.31 -15.16 16.27
C LEU A 181 8.82 -13.91 15.51
N GLN A 182 7.76 -13.27 16.01
CA GLN A 182 7.26 -12.01 15.45
C GLN A 182 8.29 -10.88 15.59
N TYR A 183 9.02 -10.83 16.71
CA TYR A 183 10.13 -9.91 16.93
C TYR A 183 11.34 -10.19 16.01
N LEU A 184 11.69 -11.45 15.79
CA LEU A 184 12.85 -11.88 14.98
C LEU A 184 12.62 -11.80 13.46
N ALA A 185 11.37 -11.88 12.98
CA ALA A 185 11.08 -11.93 11.55
C ALA A 185 11.68 -10.76 10.74
N PRO A 186 11.66 -9.49 11.21
CA PRO A 186 12.31 -8.38 10.50
C PRO A 186 13.83 -8.50 10.41
N TYR A 187 14.49 -8.99 11.47
CA TYR A 187 15.95 -9.24 11.42
C TYR A 187 16.28 -10.37 10.44
N SER A 188 15.45 -11.41 10.36
CA SER A 188 15.59 -12.49 9.38
C SER A 188 15.44 -11.98 7.95
N GLY A 189 14.43 -11.14 7.69
CA GLY A 189 14.24 -10.49 6.39
C GLY A 189 15.39 -9.53 6.04
N CYS A 190 15.89 -8.77 7.03
CA CYS A 190 17.07 -7.91 6.87
C CYS A 190 18.30 -8.72 6.42
N ALA A 191 18.66 -9.77 7.15
CA ALA A 191 19.82 -10.62 6.83
C ALA A 191 19.74 -11.25 5.42
N MET A 192 18.54 -11.64 4.97
CA MET A 192 18.32 -12.10 3.59
C MET A 192 18.59 -10.99 2.56
N GLY A 193 18.21 -9.75 2.85
CA GLY A 193 18.46 -8.60 1.99
C GLY A 193 19.93 -8.17 1.99
N GLU A 194 20.59 -8.24 3.14
CA GLU A 194 22.04 -8.01 3.28
C GLU A 194 22.84 -9.02 2.44
N TYR A 195 22.46 -10.30 2.44
CA TYR A 195 23.09 -11.29 1.55
C TYR A 195 23.04 -10.87 0.07
N PHE A 196 21.89 -10.42 -0.43
CA PHE A 196 21.80 -9.93 -1.81
C PHE A 196 22.62 -8.65 -2.04
N ARG A 197 22.53 -7.67 -1.14
CA ARG A 197 23.32 -6.41 -1.18
C ARG A 197 24.82 -6.69 -1.26
N ASP A 198 25.32 -7.54 -0.37
CA ASP A 198 26.75 -7.79 -0.18
C ASP A 198 27.33 -8.68 -1.29
N ASN A 199 26.47 -9.45 -1.99
CA ASN A 199 26.81 -10.16 -3.24
C ASN A 199 26.60 -9.28 -4.50
N GLY A 200 26.49 -7.96 -4.36
CA GLY A 200 26.42 -7.02 -5.48
C GLY A 200 25.08 -7.01 -6.25
N LYS A 201 24.01 -7.57 -5.67
CA LYS A 201 22.64 -7.57 -6.20
C LYS A 201 21.82 -6.45 -5.56
N HIS A 202 20.62 -6.17 -6.08
CA HIS A 202 19.69 -5.22 -5.46
C HIS A 202 18.58 -5.95 -4.70
N ALA A 203 18.17 -5.43 -3.53
CA ALA A 203 17.30 -6.13 -2.58
C ALA A 203 16.25 -5.22 -1.91
N LEU A 204 14.99 -5.35 -2.31
CA LEU A 204 13.85 -4.65 -1.69
C LEU A 204 13.34 -5.43 -0.48
N ILE A 205 13.19 -4.78 0.68
CA ILE A 205 12.57 -5.37 1.88
C ILE A 205 11.32 -4.58 2.25
N ILE A 206 10.25 -5.30 2.61
CA ILE A 206 8.96 -4.77 3.04
C ILE A 206 8.59 -5.42 4.36
N TYR A 207 8.21 -4.61 5.36
CA TYR A 207 7.79 -5.07 6.68
C TYR A 207 6.30 -4.77 6.92
N ASP A 208 5.46 -5.80 7.07
CA ASP A 208 4.00 -5.70 7.29
C ASP A 208 3.60 -6.48 8.57
N ASP A 209 3.67 -5.90 9.77
CA ASP A 209 4.03 -4.50 10.05
C ASP A 209 4.94 -4.34 11.28
N LEU A 210 5.73 -3.27 11.29
CA LEU A 210 6.68 -2.96 12.37
C LEU A 210 5.99 -2.55 13.68
N SER A 211 4.72 -2.11 13.64
CA SER A 211 3.95 -1.83 14.85
C SER A 211 3.68 -3.11 15.64
N LYS A 212 3.40 -4.23 14.95
CA LYS A 212 3.28 -5.55 15.56
C LYS A 212 4.63 -6.11 16.00
N GLN A 213 5.72 -5.85 15.28
CA GLN A 213 7.06 -6.17 15.80
C GLN A 213 7.30 -5.45 17.13
N ALA A 214 6.91 -4.17 17.23
CA ALA A 214 7.04 -3.39 18.46
C ALA A 214 6.06 -3.83 19.57
N VAL A 215 4.87 -4.33 19.23
CA VAL A 215 3.98 -5.00 20.21
C VAL A 215 4.62 -6.28 20.72
N ALA A 216 5.18 -7.12 19.84
CA ALA A 216 5.88 -8.35 20.21
C ALA A 216 7.14 -8.06 21.04
N TYR A 217 7.86 -6.98 20.73
CA TYR A 217 8.97 -6.48 21.55
C TYR A 217 8.50 -5.99 22.93
N ARG A 218 7.38 -5.27 23.02
CA ARG A 218 6.79 -4.86 24.30
C ARG A 218 6.33 -6.05 25.16
N GLN A 219 5.82 -7.11 24.53
CA GLN A 219 5.52 -8.38 25.20
C GLN A 219 6.80 -9.11 25.68
N ALA A 220 7.97 -8.76 25.15
CA ALA A 220 9.27 -9.28 25.56
C ALA A 220 10.08 -8.33 26.48
N GLY A 221 9.69 -7.05 26.60
CA GLY A 221 10.38 -6.05 27.43
C GLY A 221 9.61 -4.72 27.52
N ASP A 222 9.46 -4.21 28.74
CA ASP A 222 8.57 -3.08 29.08
C ASP A 222 9.13 -1.71 28.66
N VAL A 223 8.86 -1.31 27.41
CA VAL A 223 9.23 0.02 26.89
C VAL A 223 8.04 0.68 26.19
N SER A 224 7.54 1.78 26.76
CA SER A 224 6.47 2.61 26.20
C SER A 224 6.97 3.52 25.05
N ALA A 225 7.41 2.91 23.95
CA ALA A 225 7.93 3.64 22.79
C ALA A 225 6.80 4.15 21.86
N TYR A 226 6.89 5.42 21.46
CA TYR A 226 6.05 6.04 20.42
C TYR A 226 6.48 5.56 19.02
N ILE A 227 5.91 4.43 18.58
CA ILE A 227 6.35 3.74 17.36
C ILE A 227 6.25 4.60 16.09
N PRO A 228 5.15 5.31 15.79
CA PRO A 228 5.05 6.09 14.55
C PRO A 228 6.09 7.21 14.49
N THR A 229 6.29 7.95 15.58
CA THR A 229 7.25 9.06 15.67
C THR A 229 8.69 8.57 15.48
N ASN A 230 9.04 7.44 16.08
CA ASN A 230 10.38 6.84 15.95
C ASN A 230 10.63 6.31 14.53
N VAL A 231 9.63 5.68 13.88
CA VAL A 231 9.78 5.25 12.49
C VAL A 231 9.95 6.46 11.57
N ILE A 232 9.17 7.53 11.75
CA ILE A 232 9.27 8.76 10.95
C ILE A 232 10.65 9.42 11.10
N SER A 233 11.26 9.44 12.29
CA SER A 233 12.60 10.00 12.45
C SER A 233 13.67 9.16 11.74
N ILE A 234 13.62 7.83 11.89
CA ILE A 234 14.58 6.86 11.31
C ILE A 234 14.51 6.82 9.78
N THR A 235 13.31 6.80 9.17
CA THR A 235 13.16 6.61 7.72
C THR A 235 13.47 7.86 6.90
N ASP A 236 14.08 7.71 5.71
CA ASP A 236 14.36 8.82 4.77
C ASP A 236 13.13 9.42 4.06
N GLY A 237 11.95 9.20 4.62
CA GLY A 237 10.67 9.67 4.09
C GLY A 237 9.53 8.74 4.47
N GLN A 238 8.32 9.26 4.35
CA GLN A 238 7.08 8.57 4.71
C GLN A 238 6.05 8.69 3.59
N ILE A 239 5.30 7.61 3.39
CA ILE A 239 4.07 7.60 2.58
C ILE A 239 2.92 7.60 3.57
N PHE A 240 2.25 8.73 3.70
CA PHE A 240 1.09 8.85 4.59
C PHE A 240 -0.18 8.45 3.83
N LEU A 241 -0.87 7.43 4.34
CA LEU A 241 -2.12 6.94 3.78
C LEU A 241 -3.29 7.40 4.64
N GLU A 242 -4.31 7.97 4.02
CA GLU A 242 -5.39 8.70 4.70
C GLU A 242 -6.74 8.06 4.36
N THR A 243 -7.44 7.59 5.39
CA THR A 243 -8.70 6.84 5.26
C THR A 243 -9.80 7.66 4.57
N GLU A 244 -9.81 8.98 4.77
CA GLU A 244 -10.78 9.86 4.10
C GLU A 244 -10.59 9.89 2.58
N LEU A 245 -9.33 9.93 2.09
CA LEU A 245 -9.06 9.84 0.65
C LEU A 245 -9.52 8.51 0.08
N PHE A 246 -9.38 7.43 0.86
CA PHE A 246 -9.82 6.11 0.46
C PHE A 246 -11.34 6.02 0.23
N TYR A 247 -12.14 6.60 1.13
CA TYR A 247 -13.60 6.70 1.00
C TYR A 247 -14.02 7.69 -0.11
N ARG A 248 -13.27 8.79 -0.32
CA ARG A 248 -13.44 9.68 -1.49
C ARG A 248 -13.02 9.04 -2.83
N GLY A 249 -12.79 7.72 -2.88
CA GLY A 249 -12.44 6.98 -4.09
C GLY A 249 -11.04 7.25 -4.64
N ILE A 250 -10.16 7.89 -3.88
CA ILE A 250 -8.76 8.14 -4.27
C ILE A 250 -7.92 6.93 -3.85
N ARG A 251 -7.47 6.16 -4.83
CA ARG A 251 -6.69 4.93 -4.64
C ARG A 251 -5.47 4.97 -5.57
N PRO A 252 -4.22 4.82 -5.08
CA PRO A 252 -3.83 4.69 -3.67
C PRO A 252 -4.09 5.99 -2.87
N ALA A 253 -4.50 5.83 -1.61
CA ALA A 253 -4.99 6.90 -0.74
C ALA A 253 -3.87 7.77 -0.11
N ILE A 254 -2.93 8.25 -0.94
CA ILE A 254 -1.72 8.95 -0.49
C ILE A 254 -2.00 10.44 -0.24
N ASN A 255 -1.81 10.89 1.00
CA ASN A 255 -1.83 12.31 1.34
C ASN A 255 -0.54 12.97 0.83
N VAL A 256 -0.65 13.82 -0.20
CA VAL A 256 0.49 14.43 -0.91
C VAL A 256 1.27 15.44 -0.05
N GLY A 257 0.60 16.07 0.93
CA GLY A 257 1.19 17.07 1.81
C GLY A 257 2.00 16.43 2.94
N LEU A 258 1.42 15.43 3.60
CA LEU A 258 2.06 14.69 4.71
C LEU A 258 3.14 13.69 4.23
N SER A 259 3.08 13.26 2.96
CA SER A 259 4.08 12.36 2.38
C SER A 259 5.34 13.10 1.93
N VAL A 260 6.50 12.62 2.39
CA VAL A 260 7.81 13.27 2.18
C VAL A 260 8.83 12.22 1.73
N SER A 261 9.81 12.65 0.94
CA SER A 261 11.04 11.91 0.67
C SER A 261 12.20 12.87 0.84
N ARG A 262 13.17 12.54 1.69
CA ARG A 262 14.38 13.32 1.95
C ARG A 262 15.36 13.24 0.76
N VAL A 263 15.35 12.11 0.04
CA VAL A 263 16.13 11.90 -1.20
C VAL A 263 15.60 12.74 -2.38
N GLY A 264 14.29 13.03 -2.39
CA GLY A 264 13.67 13.95 -3.35
C GLY A 264 13.85 13.54 -4.81
N SER A 265 14.24 14.49 -5.68
CA SER A 265 14.37 14.25 -7.12
C SER A 265 15.62 13.45 -7.53
N ALA A 266 16.57 13.21 -6.61
CA ALA A 266 17.77 12.41 -6.90
C ALA A 266 17.44 10.92 -7.15
N ALA A 267 16.32 10.43 -6.59
CA ALA A 267 15.82 9.09 -6.83
C ALA A 267 15.04 8.94 -8.16
N GLN A 268 14.86 9.99 -8.96
CA GLN A 268 14.04 9.97 -10.19
C GLN A 268 14.89 9.83 -11.46
N THR A 269 14.32 9.23 -12.51
CA THR A 269 14.87 9.38 -13.87
C THR A 269 14.74 10.84 -14.33
N LYS A 270 15.61 11.26 -15.26
CA LYS A 270 15.61 12.65 -15.76
C LYS A 270 14.26 13.00 -16.42
N ALA A 271 13.67 12.07 -17.16
CA ALA A 271 12.34 12.24 -17.76
C ALA A 271 11.25 12.45 -16.70
N MET A 272 11.23 11.63 -15.64
CA MET A 272 10.28 11.77 -14.53
C MET A 272 10.46 13.11 -13.81
N LYS A 273 11.71 13.55 -13.60
CA LYS A 273 12.03 14.86 -12.99
C LYS A 273 11.55 16.03 -13.84
N GLN A 274 11.68 15.94 -15.17
CA GLN A 274 11.21 16.97 -16.11
C GLN A 274 9.67 17.15 -16.06
N VAL A 275 8.90 16.07 -15.96
CA VAL A 275 7.43 16.14 -15.98
C VAL A 275 6.78 16.28 -14.60
N ALA A 276 7.36 15.70 -13.55
CA ALA A 276 6.74 15.63 -12.22
C ALA A 276 7.26 16.68 -11.23
N GLY A 277 8.16 17.58 -11.68
CA GLY A 277 8.85 18.55 -10.83
C GLY A 277 7.91 19.53 -10.11
N SER A 278 7.06 20.23 -10.85
CA SER A 278 6.06 21.19 -10.30
C SER A 278 4.89 20.49 -9.62
N MET A 279 4.53 19.28 -10.07
CA MET A 279 3.35 18.52 -9.64
C MET A 279 3.23 18.30 -8.11
N LYS A 280 4.31 18.32 -7.32
CA LYS A 280 4.16 18.31 -5.84
C LYS A 280 3.56 19.62 -5.34
N LEU A 281 4.12 20.74 -5.78
CA LEU A 281 3.74 22.07 -5.33
C LEU A 281 2.31 22.38 -5.75
N GLU A 282 1.96 22.11 -7.01
CA GLU A 282 0.59 22.28 -7.54
C GLU A 282 -0.45 21.47 -6.72
N LEU A 283 -0.16 20.21 -6.37
CA LEU A 283 -1.06 19.38 -5.57
C LEU A 283 -1.12 19.78 -4.09
N ALA A 284 -0.08 20.42 -3.55
CA ALA A 284 -0.10 20.98 -2.20
C ALA A 284 -0.95 22.25 -2.14
N GLN A 285 -0.67 23.20 -3.04
CA GLN A 285 -1.45 24.43 -3.22
C GLN A 285 -2.92 24.13 -3.51
N TYR A 286 -3.21 23.14 -4.36
CA TYR A 286 -4.56 22.66 -4.62
C TYR A 286 -5.28 22.23 -3.33
N ARG A 287 -4.63 21.50 -2.42
CA ARG A 287 -5.27 21.06 -1.17
C ARG A 287 -5.56 22.22 -0.22
N GLU A 288 -4.62 23.15 -0.08
CA GLU A 288 -4.80 24.35 0.75
C GLU A 288 -5.97 25.17 0.22
N VAL A 289 -5.94 25.51 -1.07
CA VAL A 289 -6.97 26.33 -1.73
C VAL A 289 -8.32 25.62 -1.81
N ALA A 290 -8.37 24.29 -2.00
CA ALA A 290 -9.63 23.52 -2.01
C ALA A 290 -10.31 23.42 -0.63
N ALA A 291 -9.59 23.66 0.48
CA ALA A 291 -10.19 23.81 1.79
C ALA A 291 -10.86 25.20 1.94
N PHE A 292 -10.20 26.27 1.49
CA PHE A 292 -10.76 27.63 1.55
C PHE A 292 -11.90 27.86 0.54
N ALA A 293 -11.82 27.27 -0.64
CA ALA A 293 -12.82 27.40 -1.70
C ALA A 293 -14.22 26.85 -1.34
N GLN A 294 -14.34 26.07 -0.26
CA GLN A 294 -15.64 25.63 0.27
C GLN A 294 -16.41 26.74 0.99
N PHE A 295 -15.74 27.85 1.33
CA PHE A 295 -16.31 28.96 2.11
C PHE A 295 -16.45 30.27 1.31
N GLY A 296 -15.93 30.34 0.08
CA GLY A 296 -15.99 31.53 -0.78
C GLY A 296 -17.01 31.37 -1.91
N SER A 297 -17.82 32.42 -2.16
CA SER A 297 -18.77 32.45 -3.28
C SER A 297 -18.11 32.72 -4.63
N ASP A 298 -17.13 33.63 -4.64
CA ASP A 298 -16.47 34.12 -5.85
C ASP A 298 -14.97 33.87 -5.75
N LEU A 299 -14.46 33.10 -6.72
CA LEU A 299 -13.05 32.75 -6.84
C LEU A 299 -12.49 33.41 -8.10
N ASP A 300 -11.29 33.99 -8.01
CA ASP A 300 -10.62 34.58 -9.17
C ASP A 300 -10.23 33.51 -10.21
N ALA A 301 -9.96 33.95 -11.45
CA ALA A 301 -9.69 33.03 -12.56
C ALA A 301 -8.44 32.15 -12.35
N ALA A 302 -7.41 32.62 -11.64
CA ALA A 302 -6.21 31.84 -11.36
C ALA A 302 -6.49 30.77 -10.29
N THR A 303 -7.25 31.12 -9.25
CA THR A 303 -7.75 30.16 -8.25
C THR A 303 -8.66 29.10 -8.89
N GLN A 304 -9.57 29.49 -9.78
CA GLN A 304 -10.41 28.55 -10.53
C GLN A 304 -9.56 27.60 -11.39
N GLN A 305 -8.55 28.11 -12.10
CA GLN A 305 -7.64 27.28 -12.90
C GLN A 305 -6.82 26.31 -12.04
N LEU A 306 -6.30 26.75 -10.89
CA LEU A 306 -5.58 25.92 -9.94
C LEU A 306 -6.44 24.77 -9.40
N LEU A 307 -7.68 25.06 -9.00
CA LEU A 307 -8.66 24.05 -8.56
C LEU A 307 -9.00 23.06 -9.68
N SER A 308 -9.28 23.59 -10.88
CA SER A 308 -9.61 22.84 -12.08
C SER A 308 -8.50 21.86 -12.47
N ARG A 309 -7.23 22.31 -12.44
CA ARG A 309 -6.06 21.46 -12.73
C ARG A 309 -5.75 20.49 -11.61
N GLY A 310 -5.74 20.94 -10.35
CA GLY A 310 -5.43 20.11 -9.18
C GLY A 310 -6.41 18.94 -9.00
N LEU A 311 -7.69 19.15 -9.33
CA LEU A 311 -8.71 18.10 -9.32
C LEU A 311 -8.47 17.08 -10.44
N ARG A 312 -8.17 17.53 -11.67
CA ARG A 312 -7.78 16.64 -12.80
C ARG A 312 -6.51 15.85 -12.52
N LEU A 313 -5.50 16.49 -11.94
CA LEU A 313 -4.28 15.83 -11.49
C LEU A 313 -4.60 14.77 -10.43
N THR A 314 -5.50 15.06 -9.49
CA THR A 314 -5.93 14.09 -8.45
C THR A 314 -6.64 12.88 -9.05
N GLU A 315 -7.53 13.07 -10.03
CA GLU A 315 -8.15 11.98 -10.80
C GLU A 315 -7.09 11.18 -11.58
N LEU A 316 -6.19 11.87 -12.28
CA LEU A 316 -5.08 11.29 -13.03
C LEU A 316 -4.09 10.53 -12.12
N LEU A 317 -4.02 10.82 -10.82
CA LEU A 317 -3.16 10.10 -9.89
C LEU A 317 -3.70 8.72 -9.50
N LYS A 318 -5.01 8.45 -9.69
CA LYS A 318 -5.64 7.18 -9.31
C LYS A 318 -5.02 5.99 -10.05
N GLN A 319 -5.05 4.81 -9.46
CA GLN A 319 -4.56 3.56 -10.06
C GLN A 319 -5.31 2.37 -9.45
N GLY A 320 -5.61 1.36 -10.28
CA GLY A 320 -6.09 0.07 -9.81
C GLY A 320 -5.01 -0.71 -9.07
N GLN A 321 -5.42 -1.58 -8.14
CA GLN A 321 -4.53 -2.54 -7.48
C GLN A 321 -4.07 -3.60 -8.47
N TYR A 322 -2.83 -4.07 -8.33
CA TYR A 322 -2.23 -5.12 -9.16
C TYR A 322 -2.10 -4.75 -10.65
N VAL A 323 -2.24 -3.46 -10.99
CA VAL A 323 -2.03 -2.91 -12.32
C VAL A 323 -0.92 -1.85 -12.27
N PRO A 324 0.35 -2.27 -12.04
CA PRO A 324 1.48 -1.35 -12.09
C PRO A 324 1.69 -0.82 -13.51
N MET A 325 2.33 0.35 -13.60
CA MET A 325 2.61 1.07 -14.83
C MET A 325 4.11 1.27 -14.99
N SER A 326 4.64 1.05 -16.20
CA SER A 326 6.07 1.21 -16.51
C SER A 326 6.48 2.68 -16.56
N ILE A 327 7.69 3.04 -16.11
CA ILE A 327 8.14 4.44 -15.93
C ILE A 327 7.90 5.30 -17.18
N GLU A 328 8.14 4.76 -18.35
CA GLU A 328 7.90 5.36 -19.65
C GLU A 328 6.42 5.75 -19.87
N GLU A 329 5.47 4.87 -19.57
CA GLU A 329 4.02 5.16 -19.56
C GLU A 329 3.64 6.17 -18.46
N GLN A 330 4.31 6.10 -17.30
CA GLN A 330 4.08 7.05 -16.22
C GLN A 330 4.44 8.48 -16.65
N VAL A 331 5.55 8.62 -17.39
CA VAL A 331 6.02 9.90 -17.94
C VAL A 331 5.02 10.45 -18.95
N THR A 332 4.53 9.63 -19.90
CA THR A 332 3.56 10.10 -20.90
C THR A 332 2.24 10.53 -20.26
N VAL A 333 1.72 9.78 -19.28
CA VAL A 333 0.48 10.15 -18.59
C VAL A 333 0.64 11.41 -17.74
N ILE A 334 1.72 11.52 -16.95
CA ILE A 334 1.95 12.71 -16.10
C ILE A 334 2.17 13.97 -16.96
N PHE A 335 2.84 13.83 -18.10
CA PHE A 335 3.01 14.91 -19.08
C PHE A 335 1.67 15.54 -19.50
N CYS A 336 0.67 14.72 -19.85
CA CYS A 336 -0.66 15.20 -20.24
C CYS A 336 -1.29 16.11 -19.17
N GLY A 337 -1.20 15.71 -17.90
CA GLY A 337 -1.75 16.48 -16.78
C GLY A 337 -0.98 17.76 -16.49
N VAL A 338 0.35 17.67 -16.34
CA VAL A 338 1.19 18.81 -15.90
C VAL A 338 1.34 19.87 -17.00
N ARG A 339 1.35 19.49 -18.28
CA ARG A 339 1.35 20.44 -19.40
C ARG A 339 -0.05 21.01 -19.73
N GLY A 340 -1.09 20.66 -18.97
CA GLY A 340 -2.44 21.22 -19.11
C GLY A 340 -3.26 20.70 -20.30
N HIS A 341 -2.80 19.66 -21.01
CA HIS A 341 -3.57 19.07 -22.11
C HIS A 341 -4.93 18.51 -21.68
N LEU A 342 -5.06 18.15 -20.39
CA LEU A 342 -6.30 17.64 -19.80
C LEU A 342 -7.26 18.74 -19.31
N ASP A 343 -6.86 20.02 -19.31
CA ASP A 343 -7.64 21.12 -18.70
C ASP A 343 -9.06 21.25 -19.31
N LYS A 344 -9.25 20.82 -20.57
CA LYS A 344 -10.56 20.82 -21.26
C LYS A 344 -11.42 19.57 -21.01
N ILE A 345 -10.86 18.50 -20.46
CA ILE A 345 -11.58 17.24 -20.21
C ILE A 345 -12.26 17.32 -18.84
N GLU A 346 -13.51 16.85 -18.71
CA GLU A 346 -14.18 16.81 -17.40
C GLU A 346 -13.50 15.79 -16.45
N PRO A 347 -13.42 16.07 -15.14
CA PRO A 347 -12.68 15.23 -14.19
C PRO A 347 -13.09 13.75 -14.16
N ASN A 348 -14.38 13.47 -14.20
CA ASN A 348 -14.96 12.11 -14.23
C ASN A 348 -14.47 11.27 -15.45
N LYS A 349 -14.09 11.93 -16.55
CA LYS A 349 -13.63 11.29 -17.79
C LYS A 349 -12.12 11.05 -17.82
N ILE A 350 -11.34 11.60 -16.87
CA ILE A 350 -9.87 11.48 -16.82
C ILE A 350 -9.40 10.01 -16.68
N THR A 351 -10.12 9.20 -15.90
CA THR A 351 -9.77 7.76 -15.75
C THR A 351 -10.06 6.95 -17.03
N ILE A 352 -11.03 7.38 -17.83
CA ILE A 352 -11.34 6.76 -19.14
C ILE A 352 -10.28 7.19 -20.16
N PHE A 353 -9.98 8.49 -20.21
CA PHE A 353 -8.92 9.07 -21.01
C PHE A 353 -7.57 8.36 -20.76
N GLU A 354 -7.16 8.17 -19.50
CA GLU A 354 -5.88 7.52 -19.17
C GLU A 354 -5.78 6.13 -19.81
N LYS A 355 -6.85 5.31 -19.70
CA LYS A 355 -6.87 3.95 -20.25
C LYS A 355 -6.75 3.95 -21.77
N GLN A 356 -7.63 4.69 -22.45
CA GLN A 356 -7.64 4.75 -23.92
C GLN A 356 -6.33 5.36 -24.47
N PHE A 357 -5.79 6.40 -23.82
CA PHE A 357 -4.53 7.02 -24.20
C PHE A 357 -3.35 6.05 -24.03
N LEU A 358 -3.30 5.30 -22.94
CA LEU A 358 -2.28 4.26 -22.74
C LEU A 358 -2.38 3.15 -23.78
N GLU A 359 -3.59 2.68 -24.10
CA GLU A 359 -3.81 1.68 -25.16
C GLU A 359 -3.37 2.20 -26.53
N HIS A 360 -3.66 3.47 -26.85
CA HIS A 360 -3.20 4.13 -28.07
C HIS A 360 -1.68 4.25 -28.13
N VAL A 361 -1.02 4.71 -27.06
CA VAL A 361 0.45 4.85 -27.01
C VAL A 361 1.13 3.47 -27.07
N ARG A 362 0.59 2.45 -26.39
CA ARG A 362 1.10 1.06 -26.44
C ARG A 362 1.03 0.44 -27.84
N SER A 363 -0.06 0.68 -28.57
CA SER A 363 -0.31 0.09 -29.89
C SER A 363 0.35 0.86 -31.03
N SER A 364 0.26 2.19 -31.02
CA SER A 364 0.65 3.05 -32.15
C SER A 364 2.02 3.72 -31.98
N HIS A 365 2.52 3.85 -30.74
CA HIS A 365 3.70 4.67 -30.41
C HIS A 365 4.68 3.95 -29.48
N LYS A 366 4.83 2.64 -29.65
CA LYS A 366 5.80 1.82 -28.89
C LYS A 366 7.25 2.32 -29.06
N ASP A 367 7.58 2.87 -30.23
CA ASP A 367 8.89 3.49 -30.51
C ASP A 367 9.21 4.65 -29.55
N LEU A 368 8.19 5.41 -29.15
CA LEU A 368 8.32 6.53 -28.23
C LEU A 368 8.57 6.04 -26.81
N LEU A 369 7.86 5.00 -26.36
CA LEU A 369 8.07 4.38 -25.05
C LEU A 369 9.47 3.77 -24.93
N GLU A 370 9.94 3.07 -25.97
CA GLU A 370 11.28 2.49 -26.01
C GLU A 370 12.39 3.57 -25.97
N LYS A 371 12.21 4.70 -26.68
CA LYS A 371 13.10 5.86 -26.59
C LYS A 371 13.13 6.47 -25.19
N ILE A 372 11.97 6.73 -24.59
CA ILE A 372 11.87 7.27 -23.21
C ILE A 372 12.56 6.34 -22.21
N ALA A 373 12.37 5.02 -22.34
CA ALA A 373 13.01 4.02 -21.48
C ALA A 373 14.55 3.99 -21.66
N LYS A 374 15.04 4.06 -22.90
CA LYS A 374 16.47 4.04 -23.24
C LYS A 374 17.19 5.31 -22.80
N ASP A 375 16.67 6.47 -23.19
CA ASP A 375 17.32 7.76 -22.97
C ASP A 375 17.14 8.26 -21.53
N SER A 376 16.15 7.72 -20.81
CA SER A 376 15.78 8.09 -19.44
C SER A 376 15.51 9.59 -19.25
N ALA A 377 15.29 10.32 -20.34
CA ALA A 377 15.12 11.77 -20.43
C ALA A 377 14.12 12.12 -21.54
N LEU A 378 13.44 13.25 -21.40
CA LEU A 378 12.71 13.87 -22.50
C LEU A 378 13.66 14.82 -23.23
N SER A 379 14.07 14.47 -24.45
CA SER A 379 14.68 15.42 -25.38
C SER A 379 13.60 16.33 -25.97
N PRO A 380 13.96 17.51 -26.51
CA PRO A 380 13.00 18.41 -27.15
C PRO A 380 12.21 17.74 -28.28
N GLU A 381 12.83 16.82 -29.02
CA GLU A 381 12.18 16.04 -30.08
C GLU A 381 11.12 15.06 -29.54
N ILE A 382 11.45 14.33 -28.47
CA ILE A 382 10.51 13.40 -27.81
C ILE A 382 9.36 14.19 -27.19
N GLU A 383 9.63 15.35 -26.57
CA GLU A 383 8.62 16.23 -25.99
C GLU A 383 7.68 16.82 -27.06
N ALA A 384 8.22 17.29 -28.20
CA ALA A 384 7.41 17.79 -29.31
C ALA A 384 6.52 16.68 -29.91
N LYS A 385 7.08 15.50 -30.20
CA LYS A 385 6.31 14.35 -30.71
C LYS A 385 5.23 13.90 -29.72
N LEU A 386 5.52 13.91 -28.41
CA LEU A 386 4.53 13.58 -27.38
C LEU A 386 3.41 14.63 -27.32
N ALA A 387 3.73 15.93 -27.39
CA ALA A 387 2.73 17.00 -27.40
C ALA A 387 1.80 16.93 -28.62
N GLU A 388 2.33 16.57 -29.80
CA GLU A 388 1.56 16.35 -31.02
C GLU A 388 0.58 15.16 -30.85
N ILE A 389 1.07 14.00 -30.41
CA ILE A 389 0.26 12.80 -30.17
C ILE A 389 -0.85 13.09 -29.15
N VAL A 390 -0.53 13.75 -28.03
CA VAL A 390 -1.51 14.10 -27.00
C VAL A 390 -2.56 15.06 -27.54
N THR A 391 -2.16 16.08 -28.31
CA THR A 391 -3.09 17.08 -28.86
C THR A 391 -4.03 16.46 -29.89
N SER A 392 -3.51 15.60 -30.77
CA SER A 392 -4.29 14.84 -31.75
C SER A 392 -5.29 13.90 -31.06
N PHE A 393 -4.82 13.14 -30.06
CA PHE A 393 -5.66 12.22 -29.30
C PHE A 393 -6.77 12.95 -28.51
N VAL A 394 -6.45 14.07 -27.83
CA VAL A 394 -7.43 14.89 -27.10
C VAL A 394 -8.48 15.48 -28.05
N ALA A 395 -8.11 15.87 -29.28
CA ALA A 395 -9.07 16.36 -30.27
C ALA A 395 -10.03 15.26 -30.78
N GLY A 396 -9.58 14.01 -30.84
CA GLY A 396 -10.40 12.85 -31.20
C GLY A 396 -11.13 12.18 -30.03
N PHE A 397 -10.80 12.52 -28.78
CA PHE A 397 -11.30 11.84 -27.59
C PHE A 397 -12.80 12.02 -27.41
N LYS A 398 -13.54 10.91 -27.51
CA LYS A 398 -14.95 10.80 -27.14
C LYS A 398 -15.04 9.94 -25.88
N PRO A 399 -15.60 10.47 -24.78
CA PRO A 399 -15.62 9.81 -23.47
C PRO A 399 -16.59 8.63 -23.39
#